data_AF-A0A961DIV3-F1
#
_entry.id   AF-A0A961DIV3-F1
#
_cell.length_a   1.000
_cell.length_b   1.000
_cell.length_c   1.000
_cell.angle_alpha   90.00
_cell.angle_beta   90.00
_cell.angle_gamma   90.00
#
_symmetry.space_group_name_H-M   'P 1'
#
loop_
_entity.id
_entity.type
_entity.pdbx_description
1 polymer ?
#
loop_
_entity_poly.entity_id
_entity_poly.type
_entity_poly.pdbx_seq_one_letter_code
_entity_poly.pdbx_strand_id
1 'polypeptide(L)' 'MAKHDRLEQIAREHLGIDTLETRNRDALDFHEVGVAGLRDALAAAYEAGRLSAKPTTCTCPACGRTVEVRAL' A
#
# COMPACT_ATOMS: atom_id res chain seq x y z
N MET A 1 0.46 11.47 -5.92
CA MET A 1 -0.32 10.63 -5.00
C MET A 1 0.55 10.44 -3.78
N ALA A 2 0.25 11.14 -2.70
CA ALA A 2 0.91 10.91 -1.43
C ALA A 2 0.63 9.46 -0.99
N LYS A 3 1.52 8.87 -0.20
CA LYS A 3 1.36 7.50 0.31
C LYS A 3 0.01 7.32 1.03
N HIS A 4 -0.50 8.39 1.64
CA HIS A 4 -1.80 8.42 2.31
C HIS A 4 -2.96 8.23 1.32
N ASP A 5 -2.97 8.94 0.19
CA ASP A 5 -4.05 8.86 -0.80
C ASP A 5 -4.35 7.41 -1.25
N ARG A 6 -3.29 6.60 -1.41
CA ARG A 6 -3.45 5.21 -1.84
C ARG A 6 -4.00 4.31 -0.74
N LEU A 7 -3.61 4.54 0.50
CA LEU A 7 -4.12 3.78 1.65
C LEU A 7 -5.59 4.13 1.93
N GLU A 8 -5.96 5.40 1.81
CA GLU A 8 -7.35 5.84 1.96
C GLU A 8 -8.26 5.23 0.89
N GLN A 9 -7.78 5.13 -0.35
CA GLN A 9 -8.52 4.44 -1.40
C GLN A 9 -8.77 2.96 -1.05
N ILE A 10 -7.74 2.25 -0.59
CA ILE A 10 -7.86 0.84 -0.20
C ILE A 10 -8.82 0.67 0.99
N ALA A 11 -8.74 1.56 1.98
CA ALA A 11 -9.63 1.56 3.13
C ALA A 11 -11.09 1.79 2.72
N ARG A 12 -11.35 2.68 1.77
CA ARG A 12 -12.68 2.94 1.24
C ARG A 12 -13.24 1.75 0.47
N GLU A 13 -12.42 1.15 -0.40
CA GLU A 13 -12.82 0.03 -1.26
C GLU A 13 -13.10 -1.26 -0.47
N HIS A 14 -12.27 -1.59 0.52
CA HIS A 14 -12.34 -2.88 1.22
C HIS A 14 -12.98 -2.83 2.61
N LEU A 15 -12.91 -1.68 3.30
CA LEU A 15 -13.36 -1.53 4.68
C LEU A 15 -14.53 -0.54 4.83
N GLY A 16 -14.87 0.22 3.78
CA GLY A 16 -15.91 1.25 3.82
C GLY A 16 -15.52 2.48 4.67
N ILE A 17 -14.22 2.70 4.85
CA ILE A 17 -13.68 3.78 5.69
C ILE A 17 -13.25 4.94 4.79
N ASP A 18 -13.85 6.12 4.97
CA ASP A 18 -13.62 7.25 4.06
C ASP A 18 -12.25 7.92 4.22
N THR A 19 -11.73 7.96 5.45
CA THR A 19 -10.46 8.60 5.81
C THR A 19 -9.73 7.79 6.90
N LEU A 20 -8.41 7.82 6.86
CA LEU A 20 -7.55 7.21 7.87
C LEU A 20 -7.00 8.24 8.88
N GLU A 21 -7.49 9.49 8.83
CA GLU A 21 -7.14 10.52 9.81
C GLU A 21 -7.88 10.30 11.14
N THR A 22 -7.16 10.48 12.26
CA THR A 22 -7.75 10.42 13.60
C THR A 22 -8.60 11.66 13.87
N ARG A 23 -9.86 11.46 14.24
CA ARG A 23 -10.85 12.52 14.49
C ARG A 23 -11.10 12.77 15.98
N ASN A 24 -10.45 12.01 16.86
CA ASN A 24 -10.60 12.07 18.32
C ASN A 24 -12.06 11.91 18.76
N ARG A 25 -12.79 11.02 18.10
CA ARG A 25 -14.18 10.69 18.40
C ARG A 25 -14.37 9.19 18.21
N ASP A 26 -14.68 8.48 19.28
CA ASP A 26 -14.74 7.02 19.26
C ASP A 26 -15.57 6.46 18.09
N ALA A 27 -16.80 6.94 17.90
CA ALA A 27 -17.68 6.47 16.82
C ALA A 27 -17.15 6.73 15.40
N LEU A 28 -16.18 7.62 15.25
CA LEU A 28 -15.55 7.98 13.99
C LEU A 28 -14.18 7.33 13.78
N ASP A 29 -13.53 6.88 14.85
CA ASP A 29 -12.17 6.32 14.82
C ASP A 29 -12.17 4.79 15.03
N PHE A 30 -13.22 4.21 15.62
CA PHE A 30 -13.38 2.77 15.79
C PHE A 30 -14.41 2.22 14.81
N HIS A 31 -14.01 1.20 14.05
CA HIS A 31 -14.83 0.57 13.02
C HIS A 31 -14.84 -0.94 13.19
N GLU A 32 -16.04 -1.53 13.22
CA GLU A 32 -16.19 -2.98 13.15
C GLU A 32 -15.92 -3.45 11.71
N VAL A 33 -14.90 -4.28 11.53
CA VAL A 33 -14.49 -4.76 10.21
C VAL A 33 -14.55 -6.28 10.14
N GLY A 34 -15.06 -6.79 9.02
CA GLY A 34 -15.04 -8.22 8.75
C GLY A 34 -13.61 -8.70 8.45
N VAL A 35 -13.25 -9.88 8.95
CA VAL A 35 -11.91 -10.47 8.77
C VAL A 35 -11.56 -10.67 7.28
N ALA A 36 -12.56 -10.95 6.44
CA ALA A 36 -12.38 -11.05 4.99
C ALA A 36 -11.96 -9.72 4.36
N GLY A 37 -12.69 -8.63 4.64
CA GLY A 37 -12.36 -7.30 4.14
C GLY A 37 -11.00 -6.81 4.65
N LEU A 38 -10.68 -7.07 5.92
CA LEU A 38 -9.38 -6.75 6.50
C LEU A 38 -8.22 -7.45 5.78
N ARG A 39 -8.36 -8.76 5.52
CA ARG A 39 -7.35 -9.53 4.78
C ARG A 39 -7.16 -8.95 3.37
N ASP A 40 -8.24 -8.66 2.67
CA ASP A 40 -8.18 -8.18 1.29
C ASP A 40 -7.57 -6.76 1.23
N ALA A 41 -7.89 -5.88 2.18
CA ALA A 41 -7.27 -4.56 2.33
C ALA A 41 -5.75 -4.65 2.56
N LEU A 42 -5.31 -5.55 3.46
CA LEU A 42 -3.89 -5.75 3.75
C LEU A 42 -3.13 -6.31 2.55
N ALA A 43 -3.74 -7.25 1.82
CA ALA A 43 -3.15 -7.80 0.59
C ALA A 43 -2.98 -6.71 -0.48
N ALA A 44 -4.01 -5.88 -0.69
CA ALA A 44 -3.96 -4.76 -1.62
C ALA A 44 -2.90 -3.71 -1.22
N ALA A 45 -2.79 -3.40 0.07
CA ALA A 45 -1.80 -2.46 0.59
C ALA A 45 -0.36 -2.97 0.40
N TYR A 46 -0.14 -4.28 0.65
CA TYR A 46 1.15 -4.92 0.42
C TYR A 46 1.55 -4.87 -1.06
N GLU A 47 0.64 -5.23 -1.96
CA GLU A 47 0.90 -5.20 -3.39
C GLU A 47 1.15 -3.78 -3.91
N ALA A 48 0.34 -2.80 -3.47
CA ALA A 48 0.55 -1.40 -3.81
C ALA A 48 1.92 -0.89 -3.33
N GLY A 49 2.35 -1.29 -2.13
CA GLY A 49 3.68 -0.99 -1.62
C GLY A 49 4.79 -1.62 -2.47
N ARG A 50 4.64 -2.89 -2.83
CA ARG A 50 5.59 -3.63 -3.67
C ARG A 50 5.74 -3.02 -5.06
N LEU A 51 4.64 -2.54 -5.65
CA LEU A 51 4.64 -1.86 -6.95
C LEU A 51 5.21 -0.43 -6.89
N SER A 52 5.15 0.21 -5.72
CA SER A 52 5.71 1.55 -5.50
C SER A 52 7.23 1.55 -5.30
N ALA A 53 7.84 0.39 -5.03
CA ALA A 53 9.27 0.27 -4.89
C ALA A 53 9.98 0.57 -6.22
N LYS A 54 10.89 1.54 -6.21
CA LYS A 54 11.72 1.84 -7.38
C LYS A 54 12.62 0.63 -7.67
N PRO A 55 12.75 0.20 -8.94
CA PRO A 55 13.74 -0.81 -9.28
C PRO A 55 15.11 -0.29 -8.88
N THR A 56 15.90 -1.15 -8.23
CA THR A 56 17.31 -0.85 -8.03
C THR A 56 18.00 -1.12 -9.35
N THR A 57 18.73 -0.13 -9.83
CA THR A 57 19.48 -0.24 -11.06
C THR A 57 20.92 -0.57 -10.72
N CYS A 58 21.46 -1.65 -11.27
CA CYS A 58 22.88 -1.96 -11.17
C CYS A 58 23.49 -2.10 -12.57
N THR A 59 24.79 -1.83 -12.67
CA THR A 59 25.52 -2.01 -13.93
C THR A 59 26.23 -3.37 -13.91
N CYS A 60 26.01 -4.18 -14.93
CA CYS A 60 26.67 -5.48 -15.04
C CYS A 60 28.17 -5.29 -15.28
N PRO A 61 29.06 -5.81 -14.41
CA PRO A 61 30.51 -5.64 -14.56
C PRO A 61 31.08 -6.39 -15.79
N ALA A 62 30.37 -7.41 -16.30
CA ALA A 62 30.84 -8.20 -17.44
C ALA A 62 30.52 -7.58 -18.81
N CYS A 63 29.43 -6.82 -18.94
CA CYS A 63 28.98 -6.31 -20.24
C CYS A 63 28.54 -4.84 -20.25
N GLY A 64 28.63 -4.12 -19.13
CA GLY A 64 28.32 -2.69 -19.03
C GLY A 64 26.84 -2.33 -19.17
N ARG A 65 25.95 -3.31 -19.35
CA ARG A 65 24.51 -3.07 -19.46
C ARG A 65 23.89 -2.75 -18.10
N THR A 66 22.89 -1.87 -18.14
CA THR A 66 22.03 -1.51 -17.03
C THR A 66 21.04 -2.65 -16.78
N VAL A 67 21.01 -3.18 -15.55
CA VAL A 67 20.09 -4.22 -15.11
C VAL A 67 19.16 -3.62 -14.06
N GLU A 68 17.86 -3.81 -14.25
CA GLU A 68 16.85 -3.47 -13.25
C GLU A 68 16.54 -4.68 -12.39
N VAL A 69 16.74 -4.55 -11.08
CA VAL A 69 16.30 -5.55 -10.10
C VAL A 69 15.18 -4.96 -9.25
N ARG A 70 14.06 -5.68 -9.15
CA ARG A 70 12.99 -5.37 -8.20
C ARG A 70 13.13 -6.30 -7.00
N ALA A 71 13.14 -5.72 -5.81
CA ALA A 71 13.01 -6.51 -4.58
C ALA A 71 11.60 -7.12 -4.54
N LEU A 72 11.53 -8.43 -4.23
CA LEU A 72 10.27 -9.17 -4.03
C LEU A 72 9.66 -8.87 -2.66
#